data_AF-A0A0C2UZK7-F1
#
_entry.id   AF-A0A0C2UZK7-F1
#
_cell.length_a   1.000
_cell.length_b   1.000
_cell.length_c   1.000
_cell.angle_alpha   90.00
_cell.angle_beta   90.00
_cell.angle_gamma   90.00
#
_symmetry.space_group_name_H-M   'P 1'
#
loop_
_entity.id
_entity.type
_entity.pdbx_description
1 polymer ?
#
loop_
_entity_poly.entity_id
_entity_poly.type
_entity_poly.pdbx_seq_one_letter_code
_entity_poly.pdbx_strand_id
1 'polypeptide(L)'
;MIESKALESLIFEYAHTQSNRLAFLKQEVYNIAINIGYLRWFNHKQGNDTLLFEGLNFGSFIQQGSVGVDFNQESFLKTLLEHSRNKNANLSLTPQSLQETIEDLQRLSMDKLQISCGHDVTKLIAKYLLKNFNGNEIEKALRVAYSVEYFKNSQLYNSLFKWSLQMNKNLFKQ
;
A
#
# COMPACT_ATOMS: atom_id res chain seq x y z
N MET A 1 -1.30 -11.73 -0.18
CA MET A 1 -2.09 -11.48 1.04
C MET A 1 -3.39 -10.75 0.75
N ILE A 2 -3.32 -9.51 0.30
CA ILE A 2 -4.51 -8.65 0.18
C ILE A 2 -5.38 -9.02 -1.04
N GLU A 3 -4.78 -9.64 -2.06
CA GLU A 3 -5.48 -10.28 -3.19
C GLU A 3 -6.06 -11.67 -2.87
N SER A 4 -5.90 -12.17 -1.64
CA SER A 4 -6.45 -13.48 -1.24
C SER A 4 -7.63 -13.32 -0.31
N LYS A 5 -8.35 -14.42 -0.05
CA LYS A 5 -9.46 -14.46 0.92
C LYS A 5 -9.05 -14.09 2.35
N ALA A 6 -7.75 -14.02 2.66
CA ALA A 6 -7.26 -13.53 3.94
C ALA A 6 -7.77 -12.12 4.28
N LEU A 7 -7.88 -11.23 3.29
CA LEU A 7 -8.47 -9.91 3.50
C LEU A 7 -9.96 -10.02 3.81
N GLU A 8 -10.70 -10.83 3.05
CA GLU A 8 -12.13 -11.03 3.27
C GLU A 8 -12.42 -11.56 4.68
N SER A 9 -11.64 -12.55 5.14
CA SER A 9 -11.72 -13.10 6.49
C SER A 9 -11.45 -12.05 7.57
N LEU A 10 -10.43 -11.20 7.39
CA LEU A 10 -10.15 -10.11 8.31
C LEU A 10 -11.34 -9.14 8.38
N ILE A 11 -11.86 -8.71 7.23
CA ILE A 11 -12.94 -7.72 7.21
C ILE A 11 -14.22 -8.31 7.82
N PHE A 12 -14.52 -9.58 7.54
CA PHE A 12 -15.64 -10.28 8.14
C PHE A 12 -15.54 -10.30 9.67
N GLU A 13 -14.36 -10.64 10.20
CA GLU A 13 -14.10 -10.71 11.64
C GLU A 13 -14.24 -9.35 12.33
N TYR A 14 -13.64 -8.31 11.75
CA TYR A 14 -13.46 -7.05 12.46
C TYR A 14 -14.49 -5.97 12.12
N ALA A 15 -14.97 -5.91 10.89
CA ALA A 15 -15.76 -4.77 10.43
C ALA A 15 -17.28 -4.97 10.59
N HIS A 16 -17.76 -6.20 10.77
CA HIS A 16 -19.20 -6.52 10.83
C HIS A 16 -20.02 -5.90 9.67
N THR A 17 -19.35 -5.53 8.57
CA THR A 17 -19.92 -4.78 7.44
C THR A 17 -20.40 -5.70 6.33
N GLN A 18 -21.43 -5.27 5.60
CA GLN A 18 -21.98 -6.00 4.45
C GLN A 18 -20.94 -6.17 3.33
N SER A 19 -20.98 -7.33 2.68
CA SER A 19 -20.01 -7.81 1.67
C SER A 19 -19.87 -6.91 0.43
N ASN A 20 -20.92 -6.16 0.06
CA ASN A 20 -20.91 -5.24 -1.09
C ASN A 20 -19.95 -4.05 -0.91
N ARG A 21 -19.64 -3.65 0.33
CA ARG A 21 -18.67 -2.58 0.63
C ARG A 21 -17.22 -3.04 0.54
N LEU A 22 -16.99 -4.36 0.55
CA LEU A 22 -15.67 -4.98 0.60
C LEU A 22 -14.86 -4.76 -0.68
N ALA A 23 -15.48 -5.03 -1.83
CA ALA A 23 -14.83 -4.91 -3.13
C ALA A 23 -14.46 -3.45 -3.45
N PHE A 24 -15.38 -2.53 -3.14
CA PHE A 24 -15.16 -1.10 -3.30
C PHE A 24 -14.02 -0.61 -2.40
N LEU A 25 -14.03 -1.02 -1.13
CA LEU A 25 -12.96 -0.67 -0.20
C LEU A 25 -11.59 -1.15 -0.68
N LYS A 26 -11.50 -2.41 -1.13
CA LYS A 26 -10.25 -2.99 -1.62
C LYS A 26 -9.68 -2.14 -2.76
N GLN A 27 -10.51 -1.77 -3.72
CA GLN A 27 -10.10 -0.96 -4.87
C GLN A 27 -9.64 0.44 -4.46
N GLU A 28 -10.39 1.14 -3.60
CA GLU A 28 -10.06 2.49 -3.15
C GLU A 28 -8.77 2.54 -2.33
N VAL A 29 -8.64 1.66 -1.34
CA VAL A 29 -7.42 1.52 -0.53
C VAL A 29 -6.22 1.26 -1.41
N TYR A 30 -6.36 0.38 -2.41
CA TYR A 30 -5.27 0.10 -3.32
C TYR A 30 -4.90 1.29 -4.17
N ASN A 31 -5.87 1.98 -4.76
CA ASN A 31 -5.60 3.16 -5.59
C ASN A 31 -4.82 4.22 -4.79
N ILE A 32 -5.22 4.48 -3.54
CA ILE A 32 -4.51 5.41 -2.65
C ILE A 32 -3.09 4.90 -2.34
N ALA A 33 -2.95 3.65 -1.94
CA ALA A 33 -1.65 3.06 -1.59
C ALA A 33 -0.69 3.01 -2.79
N ILE A 34 -1.21 2.81 -4.00
CA ILE A 34 -0.46 2.83 -5.25
C ILE A 34 0.02 4.26 -5.56
N ASN A 35 -0.82 5.27 -5.38
CA ASN A 35 -0.43 6.68 -5.56
C ASN A 35 0.71 7.07 -4.61
N ILE A 36 0.62 6.67 -3.33
CA ILE A 36 1.71 6.82 -2.36
C ILE A 36 2.95 6.03 -2.82
N GLY A 37 2.75 4.82 -3.31
CA GLY A 37 3.79 3.95 -3.85
C GLY A 37 4.58 4.58 -5.00
N TYR A 38 3.92 5.31 -5.91
CA TYR A 38 4.60 6.02 -6.99
C TYR A 38 5.55 7.10 -6.47
N LEU A 39 5.15 7.85 -5.44
CA LEU A 39 6.03 8.84 -4.81
C LEU A 39 7.20 8.18 -4.07
N ARG A 40 6.97 7.00 -3.45
CA ARG A 40 8.06 6.22 -2.86
C ARG A 40 9.02 5.73 -3.94
N TRP A 41 8.51 5.28 -5.08
CA TRP A 41 9.34 4.85 -6.21
C TRP A 41 10.13 6.01 -6.80
N PHE A 42 9.50 7.18 -6.97
CA PHE A 42 10.20 8.42 -7.33
C PHE A 42 11.33 8.72 -6.34
N ASN A 43 11.04 8.75 -5.04
CA ASN A 43 12.04 9.01 -4.02
C ASN A 43 13.20 8.00 -4.08
N HIS A 44 12.89 6.73 -4.32
CA HIS A 44 13.89 5.67 -4.51
C HIS A 44 14.80 5.94 -5.71
N LYS A 45 14.23 6.35 -6.86
CA LYS A 45 15.03 6.75 -8.04
C LYS A 45 15.94 7.94 -7.75
N GLN A 46 15.58 8.79 -6.79
CA GLN A 46 16.37 9.94 -6.35
C GLN A 46 17.30 9.64 -5.16
N GLY A 47 17.55 8.37 -4.83
CA GLY A 47 18.46 7.99 -3.74
C GLY A 47 17.85 7.98 -2.33
N ASN A 48 16.53 8.12 -2.21
CA ASN A 48 15.73 8.15 -0.96
C ASN A 48 15.86 9.41 -0.08
N ASP A 49 16.51 10.46 -0.55
CA ASP A 49 16.75 11.68 0.23
C ASP A 49 15.88 12.88 -0.18
N THR A 50 14.95 12.69 -1.12
CA THR A 50 14.13 13.77 -1.67
C THR A 50 12.81 13.97 -0.91
N LEU A 51 12.12 12.87 -0.61
CA LEU A 51 10.82 12.86 0.07
C LEU A 51 10.90 12.10 1.40
N LEU A 52 10.46 12.74 2.48
CA LEU A 52 10.45 12.18 3.82
C LEU A 52 9.04 11.68 4.17
N PHE A 53 8.85 10.36 4.17
CA PHE A 53 7.57 9.73 4.55
C PHE A 53 7.50 9.38 6.04
N GLU A 54 8.66 9.24 6.69
CA GLU A 54 8.73 8.89 8.11
C GLU A 54 8.18 10.03 8.97
N GLY A 55 7.42 9.68 10.02
CA GLY A 55 6.79 10.67 10.90
C GLY A 55 5.50 11.30 10.34
N LEU A 56 5.14 11.05 9.07
CA LEU A 56 3.85 11.49 8.56
C LEU A 56 2.70 10.69 9.17
N ASN A 57 1.71 11.41 9.69
CA ASN A 57 0.46 10.83 10.15
C ASN A 57 -0.46 10.58 8.95
N PHE A 58 -0.27 9.48 8.23
CA PHE A 58 -1.12 9.12 7.08
C PHE A 58 -2.64 9.14 7.42
N GLY A 59 -2.98 8.83 8.67
CA GLY A 59 -4.36 8.84 9.16
C GLY A 59 -5.03 10.22 9.14
N SER A 60 -4.30 11.33 9.07
CA SER A 60 -4.90 12.67 8.99
C SER A 60 -5.44 13.01 7.61
N PHE A 61 -4.98 12.33 6.57
CA PHE A 61 -5.42 12.57 5.18
C PHE A 61 -6.57 11.66 4.76
N ILE A 62 -7.01 10.78 5.66
CA ILE A 62 -7.99 9.74 5.38
C ILE A 62 -9.24 10.01 6.22
N GLN A 63 -10.37 10.17 5.54
CA GLN A 63 -11.68 10.30 6.15
C GLN A 63 -12.58 9.13 5.74
N GLN A 64 -13.52 8.79 6.64
CA GLN A 64 -14.56 7.83 6.31
C GLN A 64 -15.64 8.56 5.51
N GLY A 65 -15.65 8.34 4.20
CA GLY A 65 -16.69 8.83 3.30
C GLY A 65 -17.98 8.01 3.43
N SER A 66 -19.06 8.48 2.80
CA SER A 66 -20.36 7.82 2.81
C SER A 66 -20.36 6.46 2.08
N VAL A 67 -19.49 6.29 1.10
CA VAL A 67 -19.37 5.08 0.27
C VAL A 67 -17.97 4.45 0.34
N GLY A 68 -16.97 5.12 0.90
CA GLY A 68 -15.59 4.62 0.91
C GLY A 68 -14.58 5.46 1.69
N VAL A 69 -13.33 5.40 1.26
CA VAL A 69 -12.21 6.10 1.87
C VAL A 69 -11.99 7.41 1.12
N ASP A 70 -12.22 8.54 1.78
CA ASP A 70 -11.88 9.84 1.20
C ASP A 70 -10.43 10.18 1.54
N PHE A 71 -9.56 10.20 0.53
CA PHE A 71 -8.16 10.57 0.68
C PHE A 71 -7.93 11.99 0.16
N ASN A 72 -7.56 12.90 1.06
CA ASN A 72 -7.20 14.27 0.69
C ASN A 72 -5.78 14.32 0.12
N GLN A 73 -5.67 13.99 -1.17
CA GLN A 73 -4.41 13.94 -1.90
C GLN A 73 -3.67 15.28 -1.91
N GLU A 74 -4.38 16.39 -2.10
CA GLU A 74 -3.76 17.72 -2.11
C GLU A 74 -3.09 18.04 -0.77
N SER A 75 -3.81 17.84 0.34
CA SER A 75 -3.26 18.05 1.68
C SER A 75 -2.09 17.11 1.95
N PHE A 76 -2.19 15.85 1.51
CA PHE A 76 -1.09 14.89 1.66
C PHE A 76 0.17 15.36 0.93
N LEU A 77 0.07 15.76 -0.35
CA LEU A 77 1.21 16.21 -1.14
C LEU A 77 1.84 17.48 -0.54
N LYS A 78 1.01 18.43 -0.10
CA LYS A 78 1.48 19.65 0.57
C LYS A 78 2.26 19.33 1.85
N THR A 79 1.66 18.53 2.74
CA THR A 79 2.31 18.15 4.00
C THR A 79 3.57 17.31 3.79
N LEU A 80 3.57 16.40 2.80
CA LEU A 80 4.76 15.63 2.44
C LEU A 80 5.92 16.54 2.03
N LEU A 81 5.64 17.56 1.19
CA LEU A 81 6.67 18.52 0.76
C LEU A 81 7.16 19.40 1.90
N GLU A 82 6.24 19.94 2.71
CA GLU A 82 6.60 20.73 3.90
C GLU A 82 7.48 19.91 4.86
N HIS A 83 7.10 18.67 5.14
CA HIS A 83 7.87 17.78 6.00
C HIS A 83 9.23 17.42 5.40
N SER A 84 9.30 17.22 4.08
CA SER A 84 10.55 16.93 3.38
C SER A 84 11.51 18.12 3.37
N ARG A 85 10.99 19.35 3.34
CA ARG A 85 11.81 20.58 3.42
C ARG A 85 12.53 20.73 4.75
N ASN A 86 12.04 20.12 5.82
CA ASN A 86 12.76 20.07 7.11
C ASN A 86 14.11 19.34 6.99
N LYS A 87 14.23 18.37 6.07
CA LYS A 87 15.47 17.65 5.79
C LYS A 87 16.26 18.27 4.62
N ASN A 88 15.58 18.86 3.64
CA ASN A 88 16.18 19.50 2.48
C ASN A 88 15.51 20.85 2.17
N ALA A 89 16.06 21.93 2.75
CA ALA A 89 15.51 23.28 2.61
C ALA A 89 15.47 23.79 1.16
N ASN A 90 16.31 23.25 0.27
CA ASN A 90 16.40 23.65 -1.14
C ASN A 90 15.46 22.84 -2.05
N LEU A 91 14.55 22.04 -1.49
CA LEU A 91 13.60 21.24 -2.26
C LEU A 91 12.62 22.13 -3.04
N SER A 92 12.81 22.20 -4.36
CA SER A 92 12.01 23.02 -5.28
C SER A 92 10.75 22.33 -5.83
N LEU A 93 10.38 21.18 -5.28
CA LEU A 93 9.18 20.44 -5.71
C LEU A 93 7.89 21.13 -5.22
N THR A 94 6.87 21.08 -6.06
CA THR A 94 5.51 21.57 -5.81
C THR A 94 4.50 20.41 -5.80
N PRO A 95 3.31 20.57 -5.17
CA PRO A 95 2.28 19.53 -5.23
C PRO A 95 1.92 19.13 -6.66
N GLN A 96 1.85 20.10 -7.57
CA GLN A 96 1.62 19.85 -8.99
C GLN A 96 2.72 19.01 -9.63
N SER A 97 4.01 19.31 -9.36
CA SER A 97 5.11 18.50 -9.90
C SER A 97 5.10 17.06 -9.38
N LEU A 98 4.66 16.84 -8.13
CA LEU A 98 4.48 15.48 -7.59
C LEU A 98 3.30 14.76 -8.25
N GLN A 99 2.22 15.48 -8.54
CA GLN A 99 1.08 14.95 -9.27
C GLN A 99 1.47 14.49 -10.69
N GLU A 100 2.16 15.35 -11.43
CA GLU A 100 2.69 15.04 -12.76
C GLU A 100 3.65 13.84 -12.71
N THR A 101 4.50 13.77 -11.68
CA THR A 101 5.39 12.62 -11.45
C THR A 101 4.62 11.32 -11.25
N ILE A 102 3.51 11.34 -10.48
CA ILE A 102 2.65 10.15 -10.30
C ILE A 102 2.10 9.70 -11.66
N GLU A 103 1.57 10.62 -12.46
CA GLU A 103 0.99 10.33 -13.77
C GLU A 103 2.03 9.77 -14.76
N ASP A 104 3.25 10.32 -14.75
CA ASP A 104 4.37 9.81 -15.54
C ASP A 104 4.74 8.38 -15.14
N LEU A 105 4.89 8.11 -13.85
CA LEU A 105 5.25 6.79 -13.36
C LEU A 105 4.12 5.77 -13.54
N GLN A 106 2.86 6.20 -13.48
CA GLN A 106 1.69 5.38 -13.80
C GLN A 106 1.73 4.86 -15.23
N ARG A 107 2.14 5.69 -16.19
CA ARG A 107 2.29 5.29 -17.60
C ARG A 107 3.40 4.28 -17.83
N LEU A 108 4.41 4.26 -16.95
CA LEU A 108 5.57 3.36 -17.05
C LEU A 108 5.39 2.03 -16.32
N SER A 109 4.48 1.98 -15.34
CA SER A 109 4.38 0.83 -14.43
C SER A 109 3.49 -0.27 -14.98
N MET A 110 4.05 -1.47 -15.11
CA MET A 110 3.35 -2.66 -15.60
C MET A 110 2.67 -3.48 -14.48
N ASP A 111 3.13 -3.37 -13.23
CA ASP A 111 2.55 -4.11 -12.10
C ASP A 111 2.34 -3.22 -10.87
N LYS A 112 1.07 -2.86 -10.63
CA LYS A 112 0.62 -2.04 -9.51
C LYS A 112 0.91 -2.67 -8.14
N LEU A 113 0.97 -4.01 -8.05
CA LEU A 113 1.23 -4.69 -6.79
C LEU A 113 2.67 -4.50 -6.32
N GLN A 114 3.62 -4.35 -7.26
CA GLN A 114 5.03 -4.06 -6.96
C GLN A 114 5.25 -2.61 -6.52
N ILE A 115 4.37 -1.70 -6.91
CA ILE A 115 4.43 -0.29 -6.53
C ILE A 115 3.83 -0.06 -5.13
N SER A 116 2.78 -0.81 -4.78
CA SER A 116 2.12 -0.65 -3.49
C SER A 116 2.99 -1.07 -2.31
N CYS A 117 3.01 -0.27 -1.25
CA CYS A 117 3.68 -0.60 0.01
C CYS A 117 2.69 -1.29 0.95
N GLY A 118 2.96 -2.54 1.35
CA GLY A 118 2.09 -3.31 2.24
C GLY A 118 1.73 -2.59 3.55
N HIS A 119 2.68 -1.85 4.14
CA HIS A 119 2.45 -1.05 5.35
C HIS A 119 1.49 0.12 5.14
N ASP A 120 1.52 0.76 3.96
CA ASP A 120 0.59 1.85 3.67
C ASP A 120 -0.82 1.28 3.50
N VAL A 121 -0.94 0.13 2.81
CA VAL A 121 -2.22 -0.57 2.65
C VAL A 121 -2.82 -0.98 4.00
N THR A 122 -2.03 -1.57 4.91
CA THR A 122 -2.52 -2.01 6.23
C THR A 122 -2.95 -0.84 7.11
N LYS A 123 -2.23 0.30 7.06
CA LYS A 123 -2.63 1.54 7.75
C LYS A 123 -3.93 2.13 7.21
N LEU A 124 -4.11 2.15 5.88
CA LEU A 124 -5.34 2.60 5.23
C LEU A 124 -6.52 1.71 5.64
N ILE A 125 -6.35 0.38 5.63
CA ILE A 125 -7.35 -0.59 6.08
C ILE A 125 -7.70 -0.37 7.56
N ALA A 126 -6.69 -0.23 8.43
CA ALA A 126 -6.90 0.01 9.86
C ALA A 126 -7.75 1.27 10.08
N LYS A 127 -7.38 2.37 9.43
CA LYS A 127 -8.08 3.65 9.58
C LYS A 127 -9.53 3.60 9.10
N TYR A 128 -9.80 2.88 8.02
CA TYR A 128 -11.14 2.80 7.44
C TYR A 128 -12.06 1.85 8.21
N LEU A 129 -11.60 0.63 8.49
CA LEU A 129 -12.44 -0.42 9.07
C LEU A 129 -12.54 -0.31 10.57
N LEU A 130 -11.46 0.12 11.23
CA LEU A 130 -11.24 -0.12 12.64
C LEU A 130 -10.67 1.12 13.29
N LYS A 131 -11.55 2.07 13.59
CA LYS A 131 -11.21 3.37 14.21
C LYS A 131 -10.27 3.26 15.44
N ASN A 132 -10.17 2.09 16.05
CA ASN A 132 -9.34 1.80 17.24
C ASN A 132 -8.16 0.84 16.99
N PHE A 133 -7.95 0.32 15.79
CA PHE A 133 -6.85 -0.60 15.52
C PHE A 133 -5.66 0.14 14.92
N ASN A 134 -4.46 -0.29 15.30
CA ASN A 134 -3.23 0.17 14.65
C ASN A 134 -2.87 -0.75 13.46
N GLY A 135 -2.07 -0.24 12.52
CA GLY A 135 -1.68 -1.01 11.33
C GLY A 135 -0.98 -2.35 11.65
N ASN A 136 -0.31 -2.47 12.80
CA ASN A 136 0.38 -3.70 13.18
C ASN A 136 -0.60 -4.82 13.52
N GLU A 137 -1.77 -4.50 14.08
CA GLU A 137 -2.81 -5.50 14.36
C GLU A 137 -3.41 -6.05 13.07
N ILE A 138 -3.65 -5.17 12.09
CA ILE A 138 -4.08 -5.58 10.73
C ILE A 138 -3.04 -6.47 10.07
N GLU A 139 -1.75 -6.12 10.16
CA GLU A 139 -0.67 -6.93 9.60
C GLU A 139 -0.59 -8.32 10.22
N LYS A 140 -0.73 -8.41 11.55
CA LYS A 140 -0.77 -9.69 12.27
C LYS A 140 -1.97 -10.53 11.82
N ALA A 141 -3.16 -9.93 11.79
CA ALA A 141 -4.37 -10.62 11.36
C ALA A 141 -4.26 -11.14 9.91
N LEU A 142 -3.76 -10.31 8.98
CA LEU A 142 -3.54 -10.73 7.59
C LEU A 142 -2.50 -11.85 7.50
N ARG A 143 -1.45 -11.83 8.32
CA ARG A 143 -0.42 -12.89 8.33
C ARG A 143 -0.97 -14.21 8.84
N VAL A 144 -1.83 -14.19 9.87
CA VAL A 144 -2.50 -15.38 10.41
C VAL A 144 -3.50 -15.95 9.40
N ALA A 145 -4.28 -15.08 8.75
CA ALA A 145 -5.27 -15.50 7.77
C ALA A 145 -4.66 -15.96 6.43
N TYR A 146 -3.41 -15.58 6.13
CA TYR A 146 -2.75 -15.93 4.88
C TYR A 146 -2.07 -17.31 4.95
N SER A 147 -2.80 -18.33 4.50
CA SER A 147 -2.29 -19.71 4.44
C SER A 147 -1.22 -19.91 3.35
N VAL A 148 -0.44 -20.99 3.50
CA VAL A 148 0.55 -21.42 2.50
C VAL A 148 -0.09 -21.72 1.14
N GLU A 149 -1.34 -22.18 1.11
CA GLU A 149 -2.07 -22.44 -0.13
C GLU A 149 -2.32 -21.15 -0.92
N TYR A 150 -2.59 -20.03 -0.24
CA TYR A 150 -2.65 -18.73 -0.93
C TYR A 150 -1.29 -18.27 -1.44
N PHE A 151 -0.19 -18.65 -0.79
CA PHE A 151 1.15 -18.36 -1.29
C PHE A 151 1.48 -19.18 -2.54
N LYS A 152 1.17 -20.49 -2.54
CA LYS A 152 1.36 -21.39 -3.69
C LYS A 152 0.66 -20.91 -4.96
N ASN A 153 -0.49 -20.24 -4.81
CA ASN A 153 -1.24 -19.67 -5.92
C ASN A 153 -0.68 -18.33 -6.44
N SER A 154 0.37 -17.78 -5.84
CA SER A 154 0.93 -16.49 -6.26
C SER A 154 1.92 -16.63 -7.43
N GLN A 155 2.02 -15.57 -8.24
CA GLN A 155 3.07 -15.48 -9.26
C GLN A 155 4.48 -15.55 -8.65
N LEU A 156 4.67 -14.99 -7.45
CA LEU A 156 5.95 -15.06 -6.74
C LEU A 156 6.36 -16.50 -6.44
N TYR A 157 5.45 -17.33 -5.90
CA TYR A 157 5.72 -18.75 -5.68
C TYR A 157 6.07 -19.46 -6.98
N ASN A 158 5.29 -19.25 -8.04
CA ASN A 158 5.54 -19.85 -9.34
C ASN A 158 6.91 -19.47 -9.91
N SER A 159 7.31 -18.20 -9.78
CA SER A 159 8.62 -17.72 -10.23
C SER A 159 9.76 -18.31 -9.39
N LEU A 160 9.61 -18.35 -8.06
CA LEU A 160 10.60 -18.95 -7.15
C LEU A 160 10.74 -20.46 -7.36
N PHE A 161 9.63 -21.16 -7.62
CA PHE A 161 9.64 -22.58 -7.90
C PHE A 161 10.33 -22.89 -9.23
N LYS A 162 10.02 -22.13 -10.29
CA LYS A 162 10.72 -22.27 -11.58
C LYS A 162 12.22 -21.99 -11.43
N TRP A 163 12.57 -20.93 -10.72
CA TRP A 163 13.97 -20.59 -10.45
C TRP A 163 14.69 -21.70 -9.66
N SER A 164 14.04 -22.28 -8.65
CA SER A 164 14.66 -23.31 -7.81
C SER A 164 14.94 -24.59 -8.60
N LEU A 165 14.03 -24.98 -9.51
CA LEU A 165 14.24 -26.10 -10.44
C LEU A 165 15.43 -25.83 -11.37
N GLN A 166 15.54 -24.63 -11.94
CA GLN A 166 16.66 -24.24 -12.81
C GLN A 166 18.01 -24.28 -12.08
N MET A 167 18.02 -23.92 -10.79
CA MET A 167 19.22 -23.89 -9.97
C MET A 167 19.52 -25.21 -9.25
N ASN A 168 18.72 -26.25 -9.51
CA ASN A 168 18.77 -27.53 -8.79
C ASN A 168 18.77 -27.35 -7.26
N LYS A 169 17.92 -26.45 -6.77
CA LYS A 169 17.70 -26.15 -5.34
C LYS A 169 16.30 -26.59 -4.95
N ASN A 170 16.16 -27.12 -3.74
CA ASN A 170 14.86 -27.38 -3.15
C ASN A 170 14.48 -26.25 -2.19
N LEU A 171 13.69 -25.29 -2.68
CA LEU A 171 13.31 -24.10 -1.90
C LEU A 171 12.09 -24.33 -1.00
N PHE A 172 11.19 -25.21 -1.40
CA PHE A 172 9.92 -25.43 -0.74
C PHE A 172 9.83 -26.88 -0.29
N LYS A 173 9.65 -27.10 1.02
CA LYS A 173 9.34 -28.43 1.53
C LYS A 173 8.01 -28.87 0.91
N GLN A 174 8.00 -30.06 0.32
CA GLN A 174 6.79 -30.72 -0.18
C GLN A 174 5.85 -31.04 0.97
#